data_AF-A0A4W3GSE3-F1
#
_entry.id   AF-A0A4W3GSE3-F1
#
_cell.length_a   1.000
_cell.length_b   1.000
_cell.length_c   1.000
_cell.angle_alpha   90.00
_cell.angle_beta   90.00
_cell.angle_gamma   90.00
#
_symmetry.space_group_name_H-M   'P 1'
#
loop_
_entity.id
_entity.type
_entity.pdbx_description
1 polymer ?
#
loop_
_entity_poly.entity_id
_entity_poly.type
_entity_poly.pdbx_seq_one_letter_code
_entity_poly.pdbx_strand_id
1 'polypeptide(L)'
;MLSEADLYELITTCLGSVFSLPPRLATEKGKEEAITDMKEREVMYTDALTALQELLMQILLQDLSPDGLQAVFKHIEPWLSARDHERERATETTSKLLAFYLDKLNIRNMVAFHNLGALIGRVIPRCADPLPTVRRGAVESIYTLLCIQLRYEGFALDHRDEEVEFLRSVKDGLGQAESKVLLRMCSDIGKVISKRMPQDQVNTLLFMLFEGLGDQHPSAAIAAAILINTLVHIRGTGLGDQVRDVLGSTEISVWFGDS
;
A
#
# COMPACT_ATOMS: atom_id res chain seq x y z
N MET A 1 -12.69 -25.04 -12.25
CA MET A 1 -12.24 -24.07 -11.23
C MET A 1 -10.90 -24.53 -10.73
N LEU A 2 -9.90 -23.64 -10.67
CA LEU A 2 -8.68 -23.90 -9.91
C LEU A 2 -9.05 -24.02 -8.43
N SER A 3 -8.34 -24.85 -7.66
CA SER A 3 -8.50 -24.85 -6.21
C SER A 3 -7.93 -23.56 -5.62
N GLU A 4 -8.30 -23.23 -4.38
CA GLU A 4 -7.74 -22.07 -3.68
C GLU A 4 -6.21 -22.22 -3.50
N ALA A 5 -5.73 -23.44 -3.28
CA ALA A 5 -4.30 -23.74 -3.18
C ALA A 5 -3.58 -23.52 -4.53
N ASP A 6 -4.16 -24.00 -5.64
CA ASP A 6 -3.58 -23.81 -6.97
C ASP A 6 -3.54 -22.31 -7.35
N LEU A 7 -4.58 -21.56 -6.98
CA LEU A 7 -4.64 -20.12 -7.22
C LEU A 7 -3.58 -19.38 -6.38
N TYR A 8 -3.42 -19.77 -5.11
CA TYR A 8 -2.39 -19.21 -4.23
C TYR A 8 -0.98 -19.44 -4.81
N GLU A 9 -0.69 -20.67 -5.24
CA GLU A 9 0.60 -21.03 -5.84
C GLU A 9 0.84 -20.33 -7.18
N LEU A 10 -0.21 -20.21 -8.02
CA LEU A 10 -0.15 -19.47 -9.28
C LEU A 10 0.24 -18.01 -9.05
N ILE A 11 -0.48 -17.30 -8.18
CA ILE A 11 -0.21 -15.87 -7.89
C ILE A 11 1.20 -15.70 -7.35
N THR A 12 1.60 -16.54 -6.40
CA THR A 12 2.92 -16.49 -5.77
C THR A 12 4.05 -16.72 -6.78
N THR A 13 3.90 -17.73 -7.63
CA THR A 13 4.87 -18.07 -8.69
C THR A 13 4.97 -16.95 -9.72
N CYS A 14 3.84 -16.40 -10.18
CA CYS A 14 3.81 -15.31 -11.14
C CYS A 14 4.47 -14.04 -10.58
N LEU A 15 4.15 -13.66 -9.34
CA LEU A 15 4.77 -12.51 -8.68
C LEU A 15 6.28 -12.69 -8.53
N GLY A 16 6.72 -13.84 -8.02
CA GLY A 16 8.14 -14.14 -7.86
C GLY A 16 8.92 -14.08 -9.19
N SER A 17 8.32 -14.58 -10.26
CA SER A 17 8.96 -14.62 -11.58
C SER A 17 9.14 -13.23 -12.21
N VAL A 18 8.26 -12.28 -11.89
CA VAL A 18 8.24 -10.94 -12.52
C VAL A 18 8.82 -9.87 -11.61
N PHE A 19 8.50 -9.88 -10.31
CA PHE A 19 9.01 -8.87 -9.38
C PHE A 19 10.50 -9.02 -9.14
N SER A 20 11.04 -10.24 -9.10
CA SER A 20 12.48 -10.48 -8.94
C SER A 20 13.32 -10.33 -10.22
N LEU A 21 12.72 -9.95 -11.36
CA LEU A 21 13.52 -9.62 -12.55
C LEU A 21 14.51 -8.50 -12.19
N PRO A 22 15.75 -8.51 -12.71
CA PRO A 22 16.74 -7.51 -12.33
C PRO A 22 16.26 -6.08 -12.62
N PRO A 23 16.81 -5.08 -11.92
CA PRO A 23 16.50 -3.68 -12.16
C PRO A 23 16.90 -3.28 -13.58
N ARG A 24 16.25 -2.23 -14.08
CA ARG A 24 16.62 -1.56 -15.32
C ARG A 24 18.03 -0.99 -15.15
N LEU A 25 19.06 -1.70 -15.64
CA LEU A 25 20.45 -1.39 -15.30
C LEU A 25 20.81 0.04 -15.72
N ALA A 26 21.42 0.77 -14.79
CA ALA A 26 22.13 2.01 -15.05
C ALA A 26 23.35 1.69 -15.93
N THR A 27 23.28 2.11 -17.19
CA THR A 27 24.34 2.16 -18.22
C THR A 27 25.74 1.69 -17.78
N GLU A 28 26.11 0.46 -18.14
CA GLU A 28 27.52 0.16 -18.40
C GLU A 28 27.81 0.50 -19.87
N LYS A 29 28.73 1.44 -20.08
CA LYS A 29 29.13 1.93 -21.40
C LYS A 29 29.70 0.78 -22.23
N GLY A 30 29.06 0.46 -23.36
CA GLY A 30 29.75 -0.21 -24.46
C GLY A 30 28.86 -1.00 -25.42
N LYS A 31 28.92 -0.58 -26.70
CA LYS A 31 28.40 -1.21 -27.94
C LYS A 31 26.90 -0.98 -28.24
N GLU A 32 26.64 -0.57 -29.48
CA GLU A 32 25.31 -0.30 -30.05
C GLU A 32 24.39 -1.53 -30.00
N GLU A 33 24.93 -2.74 -30.17
CA GLU A 33 24.22 -4.01 -30.01
C GLU A 33 23.77 -4.25 -28.55
N ALA A 34 24.57 -3.84 -27.56
CA ALA A 34 24.21 -3.97 -26.14
C ALA A 34 23.12 -2.97 -25.72
N ILE A 35 23.04 -1.81 -26.40
CA ILE A 35 21.97 -0.82 -26.19
C ILE A 35 20.64 -1.32 -26.76
N THR A 36 20.67 -1.96 -27.94
CA THR A 36 19.47 -2.56 -28.56
C THR A 36 18.94 -3.74 -27.74
N ASP A 37 19.81 -4.68 -27.33
CA ASP A 37 19.44 -5.81 -26.45
C ASP A 37 18.88 -5.33 -25.10
N MET A 38 19.45 -4.26 -24.54
CA MET A 38 18.95 -3.65 -23.30
C MET A 38 17.56 -3.05 -23.49
N LYS A 39 17.32 -2.33 -24.59
CA LYS A 39 16.01 -1.74 -24.86
C LYS A 39 14.94 -2.80 -25.12
N GLU A 40 15.27 -3.87 -25.81
CA GLU A 40 14.39 -5.02 -26.02
C GLU A 40 14.06 -5.73 -24.70
N ARG A 41 15.05 -5.91 -23.82
CA ARG A 41 14.84 -6.46 -22.47
C ARG A 41 13.94 -5.59 -21.61
N GLU A 42 14.09 -4.27 -21.69
CA GLU A 42 13.24 -3.31 -20.98
C GLU A 42 11.77 -3.38 -21.44
N VAL A 43 11.55 -3.51 -22.74
CA VAL A 43 10.22 -3.74 -23.29
C VAL A 43 9.66 -5.05 -22.75
N MET A 44 10.43 -6.15 -22.82
CA MET A 44 10.00 -7.46 -22.33
C MET A 44 9.67 -7.47 -20.83
N TYR A 45 10.44 -6.76 -20.00
CA TYR A 45 10.16 -6.63 -18.56
C TYR A 45 8.89 -5.82 -18.30
N THR A 46 8.65 -4.78 -19.11
CA THR A 46 7.45 -3.95 -19.02
C THR A 46 6.22 -4.75 -19.45
N ASP A 47 6.32 -5.54 -20.51
CA ASP A 47 5.25 -6.41 -20.99
C ASP A 47 4.94 -7.52 -19.97
N ALA A 48 5.97 -8.14 -19.37
CA ALA A 48 5.80 -9.14 -18.32
C ALA A 48 5.09 -8.57 -17.08
N LEU A 49 5.48 -7.35 -16.66
CA LEU A 49 4.82 -6.66 -15.55
C LEU A 49 3.37 -6.32 -15.88
N THR A 50 3.10 -5.87 -17.10
CA THR A 50 1.74 -5.54 -17.55
C THR A 50 0.86 -6.79 -17.59
N ALA A 51 1.36 -7.89 -18.14
CA ALA A 51 0.65 -9.17 -18.19
C ALA A 51 0.37 -9.72 -16.78
N LEU A 52 1.32 -9.59 -15.85
CA LEU A 52 1.09 -9.93 -14.44
C LEU A 52 -0.03 -9.08 -13.83
N GLN A 53 0.01 -7.76 -14.04
CA GLN A 53 -1.02 -6.86 -13.52
C GLN A 53 -2.40 -7.22 -14.08
N GLU A 54 -2.50 -7.53 -15.37
CA GLU A 54 -3.73 -8.00 -16.01
C GLU A 54 -4.23 -9.31 -15.41
N LEU A 55 -3.35 -10.29 -15.18
CA LEU A 55 -3.69 -11.54 -14.51
C LEU A 55 -4.30 -11.27 -13.13
N LEU A 56 -3.67 -10.43 -12.30
CA LEU A 56 -4.17 -10.08 -10.97
C LEU A 56 -5.53 -9.38 -11.03
N MET A 57 -5.75 -8.50 -12.01
CA MET A 57 -7.04 -7.85 -12.25
C MET A 57 -8.12 -8.87 -12.66
N GLN A 58 -7.78 -9.87 -13.50
CA GLN A 58 -8.73 -10.94 -13.88
C GLN A 58 -9.07 -11.85 -12.71
N ILE A 59 -8.12 -12.11 -11.81
CA ILE A 59 -8.35 -12.86 -10.58
C ILE A 59 -9.26 -12.07 -9.64
N LEU A 60 -8.96 -10.79 -9.43
CA LEU A 60 -9.78 -9.89 -8.61
C LEU A 60 -11.21 -9.73 -9.15
N LEU A 61 -11.41 -9.82 -10.48
CA LEU A 61 -12.75 -9.82 -11.08
C LEU A 61 -13.61 -11.03 -10.65
N GLN A 62 -13.00 -12.14 -10.26
CA GLN A 62 -13.76 -13.30 -9.78
C GLN A 62 -14.42 -13.04 -8.43
N ASP A 63 -13.84 -12.13 -7.62
CA ASP A 63 -14.38 -11.67 -6.35
C ASP A 63 -14.04 -10.20 -6.12
N LEU A 64 -14.92 -9.29 -6.58
CA LEU A 64 -14.80 -7.85 -6.39
C LEU A 64 -15.28 -7.37 -5.00
N SER A 65 -15.21 -8.23 -3.98
CA SER A 65 -15.50 -7.86 -2.60
C SER A 65 -14.25 -7.30 -1.88
N PRO A 66 -14.41 -6.69 -0.70
CA PRO A 66 -13.26 -6.32 0.14
C PRO A 66 -12.35 -7.53 0.45
N ASP A 67 -12.93 -8.71 0.66
CA ASP A 67 -12.19 -9.95 0.92
C ASP A 67 -11.38 -10.39 -0.29
N GLY A 68 -11.94 -10.34 -1.49
CA GLY A 68 -11.24 -10.63 -2.73
C GLY A 68 -10.06 -9.67 -2.99
N LEU A 69 -10.24 -8.37 -2.70
CA LEU A 69 -9.15 -7.39 -2.75
C LEU A 69 -8.03 -7.76 -1.77
N GLN A 70 -8.37 -8.06 -0.51
CA GLN A 70 -7.41 -8.48 0.50
C GLN A 70 -6.69 -9.77 0.09
N ALA A 71 -7.42 -10.73 -0.50
CA ALA A 71 -6.92 -12.01 -0.94
C ALA A 71 -5.88 -11.89 -2.06
N VAL A 72 -5.99 -10.91 -2.96
CA VAL A 72 -4.95 -10.63 -3.95
C VAL A 72 -3.81 -9.83 -3.33
N PHE A 73 -4.12 -8.80 -2.54
CA PHE A 73 -3.13 -7.91 -1.94
C PHE A 73 -2.14 -8.64 -1.01
N LYS A 74 -2.60 -9.65 -0.26
CA LYS A 74 -1.74 -10.44 0.65
C LYS A 74 -0.51 -11.06 -0.03
N HIS A 75 -0.58 -11.31 -1.34
CA HIS A 75 0.56 -11.85 -2.10
C HIS A 75 1.55 -10.76 -2.54
N ILE A 76 1.08 -9.52 -2.72
CA ILE A 76 1.90 -8.36 -3.11
C ILE A 76 2.61 -7.79 -1.87
N GLU A 77 1.95 -7.82 -0.72
CA GLU A 77 2.41 -7.23 0.54
C GLU A 77 3.88 -7.51 0.90
N PRO A 78 4.40 -8.76 0.85
CA PRO A 78 5.78 -9.05 1.22
C PRO A 78 6.81 -8.30 0.37
N TRP A 79 6.44 -7.96 -0.87
CA TRP A 79 7.29 -7.26 -1.83
C TRP A 79 7.35 -5.76 -1.58
N LEU A 80 6.41 -5.21 -0.80
CA LEU A 80 6.44 -3.80 -0.44
C LEU A 80 7.66 -3.46 0.41
N SER A 81 8.26 -4.40 1.15
CA SER A 81 9.49 -4.17 1.93
C SER A 81 10.73 -4.86 1.32
N ALA A 82 10.64 -5.29 0.04
CA ALA A 82 11.73 -5.97 -0.65
C ALA A 82 12.75 -4.98 -1.26
N ARG A 83 13.57 -5.43 -2.20
CA ARG A 83 14.61 -4.60 -2.84
C ARG A 83 13.98 -3.48 -3.65
N ASP A 84 14.76 -2.44 -3.93
CA ASP A 84 14.30 -1.22 -4.60
C ASP A 84 13.41 -1.43 -5.84
N HIS A 85 13.83 -2.26 -6.79
CA HIS A 85 13.06 -2.53 -8.01
C HIS A 85 11.85 -3.45 -7.78
N GLU A 86 11.97 -4.42 -6.87
CA GLU A 86 10.87 -5.31 -6.45
C GLU A 86 9.76 -4.48 -5.80
N ARG A 87 10.16 -3.59 -4.88
CA ARG A 87 9.30 -2.67 -4.16
C ARG A 87 8.63 -1.64 -5.05
N GLU A 88 9.36 -1.11 -6.04
CA GLU A 88 8.80 -0.23 -7.07
C GLU A 88 7.68 -0.94 -7.86
N ARG A 89 7.93 -2.15 -8.35
CA ARG A 89 6.95 -2.96 -9.09
C ARG A 89 5.75 -3.35 -8.22
N ALA A 90 5.98 -3.71 -6.96
CA ALA A 90 4.92 -4.05 -6.01
C ALA A 90 4.03 -2.85 -5.72
N THR A 91 4.61 -1.67 -5.55
CA THR A 91 3.87 -0.42 -5.31
C THR A 91 3.09 0.01 -6.56
N GLU A 92 3.68 -0.08 -7.74
CA GLU A 92 2.99 0.20 -9.00
C GLU A 92 1.80 -0.75 -9.21
N THR A 93 2.02 -2.04 -8.98
CA THR A 93 0.98 -3.08 -9.10
C THR A 93 -0.15 -2.85 -8.09
N THR A 94 0.18 -2.51 -6.85
CA THR A 94 -0.81 -2.13 -5.83
C THR A 94 -1.66 -0.95 -6.29
N SER A 95 -1.04 0.12 -6.78
CA SER A 95 -1.74 1.31 -7.25
C SER A 95 -2.69 0.99 -8.42
N LYS A 96 -2.23 0.20 -9.41
CA LYS A 96 -3.06 -0.24 -10.55
C LYS A 96 -4.21 -1.13 -10.12
N LEU A 97 -3.97 -2.07 -9.19
CA LEU A 97 -4.99 -2.98 -8.67
C LEU A 97 -6.11 -2.21 -7.95
N LEU A 98 -5.75 -1.22 -7.11
CA LEU A 98 -6.70 -0.37 -6.41
C LEU A 98 -7.50 0.51 -7.36
N ALA A 99 -6.85 1.11 -8.37
CA ALA A 99 -7.52 1.91 -9.38
C ALA A 99 -8.53 1.07 -10.17
N PHE A 100 -8.14 -0.15 -10.54
CA PHE A 100 -9.03 -1.11 -11.20
C PHE A 100 -10.21 -1.49 -10.31
N TYR A 101 -9.96 -1.79 -9.03
CA TYR A 101 -11.03 -2.10 -8.07
C TYR A 101 -12.03 -0.96 -7.98
N LEU A 102 -11.57 0.29 -7.81
CA LEU A 102 -12.42 1.48 -7.74
C LEU A 102 -13.26 1.68 -9.01
N ASP A 103 -12.66 1.49 -10.19
CA ASP A 103 -13.33 1.60 -11.49
C ASP A 103 -14.44 0.56 -11.67
N LYS A 104 -14.17 -0.69 -11.27
CA LYS A 104 -15.14 -1.80 -11.39
C LYS A 104 -16.12 -1.87 -10.22
N LEU A 105 -15.92 -1.07 -9.19
CA LEU A 105 -16.73 -1.11 -7.98
C LEU A 105 -18.18 -0.75 -8.29
N ASN A 106 -19.05 -1.75 -8.14
CA ASN A 106 -20.50 -1.62 -8.28
C ASN A 106 -21.18 -1.97 -6.97
N ILE A 107 -21.51 -0.94 -6.20
CA ILE A 107 -22.06 -1.11 -4.85
C ILE A 107 -23.55 -1.41 -4.96
N ARG A 108 -23.84 -2.68 -5.25
CA ARG A 108 -25.20 -3.23 -5.24
C ARG A 108 -25.56 -3.85 -3.89
N ASN A 109 -24.54 -4.28 -3.14
CA ASN A 109 -24.67 -4.91 -1.84
C ASN A 109 -24.02 -4.01 -0.78
N MET A 110 -24.75 -3.71 0.30
CA MET A 110 -24.30 -2.90 1.44
C MET A 110 -23.36 -3.70 2.35
N VAL A 111 -22.17 -4.06 1.86
CA VAL A 111 -21.09 -4.58 2.72
C VAL A 111 -20.16 -3.44 3.12
N ALA A 112 -19.66 -3.47 4.35
CA ALA A 112 -18.67 -2.49 4.81
C ALA A 112 -17.29 -2.79 4.21
N PHE A 113 -16.55 -1.74 3.87
CA PHE A 113 -15.15 -1.84 3.47
C PHE A 113 -14.25 -2.00 4.71
N HIS A 114 -14.24 -3.21 5.26
CA HIS A 114 -13.70 -3.49 6.58
C HIS A 114 -12.16 -3.63 6.66
N ASN A 115 -11.46 -3.53 5.52
CA ASN A 115 -10.02 -3.72 5.40
C ASN A 115 -9.22 -2.44 5.08
N LEU A 116 -9.86 -1.26 5.05
CA LEU A 116 -9.20 0.03 4.85
C LEU A 116 -8.01 0.23 5.80
N GLY A 117 -8.22 0.00 7.10
CA GLY A 117 -7.19 0.18 8.12
C GLY A 117 -5.97 -0.72 7.90
N ALA A 118 -6.21 -1.97 7.51
CA ALA A 118 -5.17 -2.94 7.20
C ALA A 118 -4.35 -2.53 5.97
N LEU A 119 -5.04 -2.20 4.88
CA LEU A 119 -4.40 -1.81 3.61
C LEU A 119 -3.60 -0.51 3.74
N ILE A 120 -4.17 0.53 4.38
CA ILE A 120 -3.45 1.78 4.63
C ILE A 120 -2.22 1.54 5.51
N GLY A 121 -2.34 0.71 6.55
CA GLY A 121 -1.24 0.38 7.45
C GLY A 121 -0.04 -0.26 6.75
N ARG A 122 -0.28 -1.08 5.71
CA ARG A 122 0.78 -1.68 4.89
C ARG A 122 1.40 -0.72 3.87
N VAL A 123 0.61 0.22 3.35
CA VAL A 123 1.07 1.14 2.29
C VAL A 123 1.77 2.37 2.86
N ILE A 124 1.31 2.93 3.98
CA ILE A 124 1.82 4.21 4.51
C ILE A 124 3.34 4.26 4.72
N PRO A 125 4.06 3.20 5.14
CA PRO A 125 5.50 3.32 5.37
C PRO A 125 6.26 3.67 4.09
N ARG A 126 5.67 3.39 2.92
CA ARG A 126 6.23 3.70 1.60
C ARG A 126 6.07 5.17 1.19
N CYS A 127 5.29 5.98 1.91
CA CYS A 127 5.21 7.43 1.67
C CYS A 127 6.53 8.17 1.98
N ALA A 128 7.40 7.58 2.79
CA ALA A 128 8.75 8.07 3.07
C ALA A 128 9.86 7.26 2.40
N ASP A 129 9.54 6.46 1.38
CA ASP A 129 10.53 5.64 0.68
C ASP A 129 11.65 6.50 0.06
N PRO A 130 12.92 6.02 -0.01
CA PRO A 130 13.97 6.71 -0.75
C PRO A 130 13.63 6.92 -2.23
N LEU A 131 12.89 6.00 -2.86
CA LEU A 131 12.53 6.09 -4.27
C LEU A 131 11.31 7.00 -4.49
N PRO A 132 11.42 8.07 -5.31
CA PRO A 132 10.30 8.98 -5.58
C PRO A 132 9.08 8.31 -6.22
N THR A 133 9.32 7.30 -7.05
CA THR A 133 8.29 6.48 -7.71
C THR A 133 7.47 5.69 -6.69
N VAL A 134 8.13 5.04 -5.73
CA VAL A 134 7.48 4.33 -4.62
C VAL A 134 6.66 5.30 -3.77
N ARG A 135 7.21 6.47 -3.40
CA ARG A 135 6.46 7.48 -2.65
C ARG A 135 5.17 7.92 -3.35
N ARG A 136 5.26 8.23 -4.65
CA ARG A 136 4.09 8.65 -5.43
C ARG A 136 3.06 7.53 -5.54
N GLY A 137 3.49 6.29 -5.80
CA GLY A 137 2.59 5.15 -5.87
C GLY A 137 1.91 4.83 -4.53
N ALA A 138 2.61 5.03 -3.41
CA ALA A 138 2.04 4.87 -2.07
C ALA A 138 0.95 5.91 -1.78
N VAL A 139 1.20 7.19 -2.08
CA VAL A 139 0.19 8.26 -1.91
C VAL A 139 -1.00 8.06 -2.84
N GLU A 140 -0.76 7.65 -4.10
CA GLU A 140 -1.85 7.32 -5.02
C GLU A 140 -2.71 6.16 -4.52
N SER A 141 -2.07 5.14 -3.93
CA SER A 141 -2.76 4.00 -3.34
C SER A 141 -3.61 4.41 -2.14
N ILE A 142 -3.09 5.27 -1.24
CA ILE A 142 -3.85 5.82 -0.11
C ILE A 142 -5.02 6.68 -0.59
N TYR A 143 -4.79 7.56 -1.55
CA TYR A 143 -5.84 8.36 -2.18
C TYR A 143 -6.97 7.45 -2.71
N THR A 144 -6.59 6.43 -3.48
CA THR A 144 -7.55 5.49 -4.08
C THR A 144 -8.31 4.69 -3.01
N LEU A 145 -7.64 4.24 -1.95
CA LEU A 145 -8.27 3.54 -0.81
C LEU A 145 -9.31 4.42 -0.12
N LEU A 146 -9.02 5.70 0.09
CA LEU A 146 -9.98 6.64 0.66
C LEU A 146 -11.15 6.92 -0.30
N CYS A 147 -10.91 6.99 -1.61
CA CYS A 147 -11.99 7.04 -2.60
C CYS A 147 -12.85 5.79 -2.58
N ILE A 148 -12.26 4.59 -2.47
CA ILE A 148 -12.99 3.33 -2.31
C ILE A 148 -13.87 3.39 -1.06
N GLN A 149 -13.32 3.82 0.08
CA GLN A 149 -14.07 4.00 1.32
C GLN A 149 -15.28 4.92 1.12
N LEU A 150 -15.11 6.09 0.49
CA LEU A 150 -16.21 7.01 0.21
C LEU A 150 -17.29 6.36 -0.66
N ARG A 151 -16.91 5.55 -1.66
CA ARG A 151 -17.90 4.80 -2.45
C ARG A 151 -18.72 3.88 -1.54
N TYR A 152 -18.06 3.13 -0.64
CA TYR A 152 -18.74 2.26 0.33
C TYR A 152 -19.62 2.99 1.34
N GLU A 153 -19.32 4.26 1.64
CA GLU A 153 -20.18 5.14 2.43
C GLU A 153 -21.40 5.68 1.65
N GLY A 154 -21.49 5.37 0.35
CA GLY A 154 -22.63 5.73 -0.51
C GLY A 154 -22.40 6.98 -1.35
N PHE A 155 -21.20 7.55 -1.35
CA PHE A 155 -20.88 8.69 -2.20
C PHE A 155 -20.80 8.30 -3.68
N ALA A 156 -21.23 9.21 -4.56
CA ALA A 156 -21.13 9.06 -6.00
C ALA A 156 -19.67 9.07 -6.47
N LEU A 157 -19.40 8.54 -7.67
CA LEU A 157 -18.04 8.45 -8.22
C LEU A 157 -17.40 9.84 -8.45
N ASP A 158 -18.21 10.85 -8.76
CA ASP A 158 -17.80 12.23 -8.97
C ASP A 158 -17.78 13.07 -7.68
N HIS A 159 -18.13 12.47 -6.54
CA HIS A 159 -18.02 13.13 -5.24
C HIS A 159 -16.54 13.48 -4.97
N ARG A 160 -16.32 14.73 -4.55
CA ARG A 160 -14.99 15.24 -4.21
C ARG A 160 -14.93 15.59 -2.75
N ASP A 161 -14.11 14.84 -2.04
CA ASP A 161 -13.86 15.06 -0.64
C ASP A 161 -12.65 15.97 -0.45
N GLU A 162 -12.82 17.15 0.14
CA GLU A 162 -11.74 18.16 0.23
C GLU A 162 -10.48 17.63 0.94
N GLU A 163 -10.65 16.83 1.99
CA GLU A 163 -9.53 16.24 2.74
C GLU A 163 -8.80 15.17 1.92
N VAL A 164 -9.53 14.36 1.16
CA VAL A 164 -8.92 13.32 0.30
C VAL A 164 -8.27 13.96 -0.93
N GLU A 165 -8.90 14.95 -1.56
CA GLU A 165 -8.36 15.66 -2.71
C GLU A 165 -7.06 16.41 -2.39
N PHE A 166 -6.89 16.85 -1.13
CA PHE A 166 -5.63 17.43 -0.67
C PHE A 166 -4.42 16.49 -0.87
N LEU A 167 -4.60 15.15 -0.83
CA LEU A 167 -3.52 14.19 -1.08
C LEU A 167 -2.94 14.30 -2.49
N ARG A 168 -3.71 14.75 -3.48
CA ARG A 168 -3.18 15.02 -4.83
C ARG A 168 -2.10 16.10 -4.79
N SER A 169 -2.34 17.18 -4.04
CA SER A 169 -1.36 18.27 -3.88
C SER A 169 -0.10 17.80 -3.14
N VAL A 170 -0.23 16.90 -2.16
CA VAL A 170 0.91 16.29 -1.47
C VAL A 170 1.74 15.45 -2.44
N LYS A 171 1.09 14.65 -3.31
CA LYS A 171 1.77 13.81 -4.30
C LYS A 171 2.66 14.60 -5.25
N ASP A 172 2.17 15.75 -5.74
CA ASP A 172 2.90 16.59 -6.69
C ASP A 172 4.19 17.16 -6.09
N GLY A 173 4.24 17.34 -4.77
CA GLY A 173 5.43 17.80 -4.04
C GLY A 173 6.51 16.74 -3.79
N LEU A 174 6.23 15.44 -3.98
CA LEU A 174 7.11 14.34 -3.53
C LEU A 174 8.31 14.05 -4.45
N GLY A 175 8.36 14.64 -5.65
CA GLY A 175 9.34 14.27 -6.69
C GLY A 175 10.81 14.42 -6.27
N GLN A 176 11.17 15.54 -5.67
CA GLN A 176 12.55 15.86 -5.25
C GLN A 176 12.59 16.37 -3.80
N ALA A 177 11.61 15.97 -2.99
CA ALA A 177 11.47 16.44 -1.62
C ALA A 177 12.62 15.96 -0.73
N GLU A 178 13.24 16.89 0.00
CA GLU A 178 14.22 16.61 1.05
C GLU A 178 13.58 15.90 2.25
N SER A 179 14.39 15.23 3.07
CA SER A 179 13.91 14.44 4.21
C SER A 179 12.95 15.21 5.14
N LYS A 180 13.23 16.49 5.47
CA LYS A 180 12.32 17.29 6.32
C LYS A 180 10.96 17.54 5.67
N VAL A 181 10.93 17.72 4.34
CA VAL A 181 9.71 17.90 3.57
C VAL A 181 8.91 16.59 3.55
N LEU A 182 9.59 15.45 3.40
CA LEU A 182 8.95 14.12 3.46
C LEU A 182 8.27 13.85 4.80
N LEU A 183 8.89 14.21 5.93
CA LEU A 183 8.28 14.04 7.26
C LEU A 183 7.02 14.90 7.42
N ARG A 184 7.05 16.15 6.92
CA ARG A 184 5.86 17.02 6.92
C ARG A 184 4.75 16.43 6.06
N MET A 185 5.08 15.96 4.86
CA MET A 185 4.13 15.31 3.97
C MET A 185 3.51 14.06 4.61
N CYS A 186 4.31 13.23 5.32
CA CYS A 186 3.78 12.08 6.05
C CYS A 186 2.82 12.50 7.18
N SER A 187 3.11 13.60 7.90
CA SER A 187 2.19 14.15 8.89
C SER A 187 0.89 14.65 8.25
N ASP A 188 0.99 15.33 7.11
CA ASP A 188 -0.16 15.85 6.37
C ASP A 188 -1.04 14.72 5.82
N ILE A 189 -0.46 13.66 5.26
CA ILE A 189 -1.16 12.41 4.91
C ILE A 189 -1.83 11.82 6.15
N GLY A 190 -1.11 11.80 7.28
CA GLY A 190 -1.64 11.24 8.52
C GLY A 190 -2.82 12.01 9.10
N LYS A 191 -2.90 13.32 8.91
CA LYS A 191 -4.08 14.11 9.28
C LYS A 191 -5.30 13.72 8.45
N VAL A 192 -5.14 13.54 7.13
CA VAL A 192 -6.23 13.11 6.24
C VAL A 192 -6.72 11.72 6.65
N ILE A 193 -5.82 10.76 6.83
CA ILE A 193 -6.16 9.41 7.29
C ILE A 193 -6.88 9.46 8.64
N SER A 194 -6.36 10.25 9.60
CA SER A 194 -6.97 10.40 10.91
C SER A 194 -8.36 11.03 10.85
N LYS A 195 -8.70 11.84 9.85
CA LYS A 195 -10.05 12.38 9.70
C LYS A 195 -10.99 11.38 9.02
N ARG A 196 -10.48 10.62 8.05
CA ARG A 196 -11.28 9.75 7.17
C ARG A 196 -11.38 8.29 7.58
N MET A 197 -10.54 7.82 8.51
CA MET A 197 -10.57 6.44 8.97
C MET A 197 -11.89 6.15 9.73
N PRO A 198 -12.66 5.11 9.35
CA PRO A 198 -13.78 4.64 10.14
C PRO A 198 -13.34 4.24 11.55
N GLN A 199 -14.15 4.56 12.56
CA GLN A 199 -13.76 4.40 13.96
C GLN A 199 -13.47 2.95 14.34
N ASP A 200 -14.21 2.01 13.77
CA ASP A 200 -14.06 0.56 13.92
C ASP A 200 -12.75 0.01 13.33
N GLN A 201 -12.08 0.77 12.45
CA GLN A 201 -10.83 0.36 11.80
C GLN A 201 -9.58 1.04 12.36
N VAL A 202 -9.72 1.97 13.31
CA VAL A 202 -8.59 2.68 13.91
C VAL A 202 -7.63 1.73 14.63
N ASN A 203 -8.15 0.71 15.33
CA ASN A 203 -7.31 -0.28 16.01
C ASN A 203 -6.55 -1.18 15.04
N THR A 204 -7.22 -1.63 13.97
CA THR A 204 -6.56 -2.37 12.90
C THR A 204 -5.42 -1.54 12.30
N LEU A 205 -5.68 -0.27 11.99
CA LEU A 205 -4.63 0.63 11.51
C LEU A 205 -3.48 0.73 12.50
N LEU A 206 -3.75 1.02 13.78
CA LEU A 206 -2.70 1.12 14.81
C LEU A 206 -1.85 -0.15 14.89
N PHE A 207 -2.47 -1.33 14.90
CA PHE A 207 -1.78 -2.61 14.91
C PHE A 207 -0.83 -2.74 13.72
N MET A 208 -1.30 -2.47 12.49
CA MET A 208 -0.45 -2.52 11.30
C MET A 208 0.72 -1.51 11.36
N LEU A 209 0.50 -0.33 11.94
CA LEU A 209 1.56 0.67 12.07
C LEU A 209 2.62 0.25 13.08
N PHE A 210 2.23 -0.41 14.17
CA PHE A 210 3.17 -0.99 15.11
C PHE A 210 4.04 -2.07 14.45
N GLU A 211 3.45 -2.95 13.63
CA GLU A 211 4.25 -3.88 12.81
C GLU A 211 5.21 -3.13 11.88
N GLY A 212 4.76 -2.03 11.27
CA GLY A 212 5.58 -1.17 10.41
C GLY A 212 6.77 -0.50 11.10
N LEU A 213 6.81 -0.44 12.44
CA LEU A 213 8.00 0.03 13.17
C LEU A 213 9.18 -0.95 13.07
N GLY A 214 8.91 -2.23 12.79
CA GLY A 214 9.92 -3.26 12.57
C GLY A 214 10.45 -3.35 11.13
N ASP A 215 10.09 -2.41 10.26
CA ASP A 215 10.51 -2.43 8.87
C ASP A 215 12.04 -2.25 8.71
N GLN A 216 12.62 -2.96 7.74
CA GLN A 216 14.06 -2.93 7.47
C GLN A 216 14.56 -1.56 6.98
N HIS A 217 13.67 -0.74 6.42
CA HIS A 217 13.98 0.61 5.96
C HIS A 217 13.71 1.64 7.07
N PRO A 218 14.72 2.40 7.53
CA PRO A 218 14.53 3.38 8.61
C PRO A 218 13.47 4.44 8.32
N SER A 219 13.33 4.86 7.06
CA SER A 219 12.33 5.86 6.67
C SER A 219 10.90 5.34 6.80
N ALA A 220 10.69 4.04 6.65
CA ALA A 220 9.39 3.39 6.82
C ALA A 220 8.94 3.38 8.27
N ALA A 221 9.82 2.98 9.19
CA ALA A 221 9.57 3.03 10.63
C ALA A 221 9.26 4.47 11.09
N ILE A 222 9.97 5.46 10.54
CA ILE A 222 9.71 6.89 10.82
C ILE A 222 8.31 7.30 10.31
N ALA A 223 7.91 6.92 9.10
CA ALA A 223 6.58 7.22 8.57
C ALA A 223 5.47 6.59 9.42
N ALA A 224 5.65 5.32 9.83
CA ALA A 224 4.73 4.64 10.74
C ALA A 224 4.62 5.36 12.09
N ALA A 225 5.75 5.74 12.70
CA ALA A 225 5.79 6.47 13.97
C ALA A 225 5.11 7.86 13.87
N ILE A 226 5.32 8.58 12.77
CA ILE A 226 4.64 9.86 12.51
C ILE A 226 3.14 9.66 12.43
N LEU A 227 2.68 8.60 11.73
CA LEU A 227 1.26 8.34 11.61
C LEU A 227 0.65 7.93 12.96
N ILE A 228 1.31 7.07 13.74
CA ILE A 228 0.87 6.69 15.09
C ILE A 228 0.70 7.95 15.94
N ASN A 229 1.72 8.81 15.99
CA ASN A 229 1.67 10.03 16.80
C ASN A 229 0.56 10.98 16.33
N THR A 230 0.41 11.15 15.02
CA THR A 230 -0.64 12.00 14.43
C THR A 230 -2.04 11.46 14.76
N LEU A 231 -2.24 10.15 14.63
CA LEU A 231 -3.51 9.47 14.89
C LEU A 231 -3.88 9.55 16.37
N VAL A 232 -2.94 9.26 17.27
CA VAL A 232 -3.13 9.39 18.73
C VAL A 232 -3.39 10.84 19.12
N HIS A 233 -2.72 11.81 18.51
CA HIS A 233 -2.99 13.22 18.80
C HIS A 233 -4.40 13.64 18.36
N ILE A 234 -4.88 13.17 17.21
CA ILE A 234 -6.18 13.60 16.64
C ILE A 234 -7.35 12.81 17.26
N ARG A 235 -7.18 11.52 17.54
CA ARG A 235 -8.24 10.61 18.00
C ARG A 235 -8.02 10.03 19.40
N GLY A 236 -6.95 10.44 20.10
CA GLY A 236 -6.53 9.87 21.39
C GLY A 236 -7.57 9.91 22.49
N THR A 237 -8.44 10.93 22.49
CA THR A 237 -9.54 11.04 23.46
C THR A 237 -10.56 9.90 23.33
N GLY A 238 -10.71 9.31 22.13
CA GLY A 238 -11.52 8.11 21.90
C GLY A 238 -10.74 6.79 21.94
N LEU A 239 -9.41 6.84 22.10
CA LEU A 239 -8.53 5.67 22.21
C LEU A 239 -8.21 5.31 23.67
N GLY A 240 -8.43 6.22 24.63
CA GLY A 240 -8.09 6.03 26.04
C GLY A 240 -8.66 4.75 26.67
N ASP A 241 -9.85 4.31 26.24
CA ASP A 241 -10.47 3.07 26.70
C ASP A 241 -9.85 1.81 26.07
N GLN A 242 -9.17 1.93 24.92
CA GLN A 242 -8.63 0.83 24.10
C GLN A 242 -7.10 0.68 24.21
N VAL A 243 -6.39 1.75 24.57
CA VAL A 243 -4.92 1.74 24.80
C VAL A 243 -4.53 0.76 25.92
N ARG A 244 -5.43 0.54 26.89
CA ARG A 244 -5.21 -0.41 27.99
C ARG A 244 -5.19 -1.87 27.51
N ASP A 245 -5.98 -2.20 26.49
CA ASP A 245 -6.04 -3.55 25.91
C ASP A 245 -4.83 -3.85 25.02
N VAL A 246 -4.39 -2.86 24.23
CA VAL A 246 -3.21 -2.98 23.37
C VAL A 246 -1.93 -3.11 24.22
N LEU A 247 -1.77 -2.26 25.24
CA LEU A 247 -0.61 -2.34 26.14
C LEU A 247 -0.59 -3.65 26.95
N GLY A 248 -1.75 -4.16 27.37
CA GLY A 248 -1.86 -5.45 28.04
C GLY A 248 -1.43 -6.63 27.15
N SER A 249 -1.69 -6.57 25.84
CA SER A 249 -1.24 -7.59 24.89
C SER A 249 0.29 -7.59 24.66
N THR A 250 0.93 -6.43 24.69
CA THR A 250 2.39 -6.30 24.61
C THR A 250 3.10 -6.67 25.91
N GLU A 251 2.50 -6.39 27.08
CA GLU A 251 3.09 -6.82 28.35
C GLU A 251 3.03 -8.35 28.52
N ILE A 252 1.95 -9.02 28.12
CA ILE A 252 1.85 -10.50 28.22
C ILE A 252 2.87 -11.19 27.29
N SER A 253 3.21 -10.57 26.15
CA SER A 253 4.20 -11.11 25.20
C SER A 253 5.63 -11.06 25.72
N VAL A 254 5.95 -10.12 26.64
CA VAL A 254 7.28 -9.97 27.24
C VAL A 254 7.49 -10.92 28.43
N TRP A 255 6.42 -11.43 29.04
CA TRP A 255 6.51 -12.35 30.20
C TRP A 255 6.50 -13.84 29.86
N PHE A 256 6.16 -14.23 28.62
CA PHE A 256 6.15 -15.65 28.19
C PHE A 256 7.15 -15.97 27.06
N GLY A 257 8.02 -15.02 26.72
CA GLY A 257 9.06 -15.17 25.71
C GLY A 257 10.47 -15.22 26.30
N ASP A 258 10.71 -16.07 27.30
CA ASP A 258 12.04 -16.63 27.57
C ASP A 258 11.86 -17.97 28.29
N SER A 259 12.40 -19.02 27.67
CA SER A 259 12.52 -20.38 28.21
C SER A 259 13.69 -20.47 29.18
#